data_AF-A0A100JUW4-F1
#
_entry.id   AF-A0A100JUW4-F1
#
_cell.length_a   1.000
_cell.length_b   1.000
_cell.length_c   1.000
_cell.angle_alpha   90.00
_cell.angle_beta   90.00
_cell.angle_gamma   90.00
#
_symmetry.space_group_name_H-M   'P 1'
#
loop_
_entity.id
_entity.type
_entity.pdbx_description
1 polymer ?
#
loop_
_entity_poly.entity_id
_entity_poly.type
_entity_poly.pdbx_seq_one_letter_code
_entity_poly.pdbx_strand_id
1 'polypeptide(L)'
;MSAPPGRYTITMPRDIAESAKARGGPSGLSAYVADAEHGPVTDEEIQALRDQLHQARRQRAYGARHAAELLADAGRHGHTYAIDAMLGATALAATGPTTVLTSDPEDLTALCGSRITVIKV
;
A
#
# COMPACT_ATOMS: atom_id res chain seq x y z
N MET A 1 -22.43 34.59 1.03
CA MET A 1 -22.40 35.08 -0.36
C MET A 1 -21.18 34.46 -1.04
N SER A 2 -21.36 33.60 -2.05
CA SER A 2 -20.24 32.98 -2.77
C SER A 2 -19.78 33.90 -3.90
N ALA A 3 -18.47 34.04 -4.08
CA ALA A 3 -17.89 34.86 -5.16
C ALA A 3 -18.18 34.22 -6.53
N PRO A 4 -18.37 35.02 -7.60
CA PRO A 4 -18.60 34.48 -8.93
C PRO A 4 -17.35 33.74 -9.44
N PRO A 5 -17.51 32.63 -10.20
CA PRO A 5 -16.38 31.88 -10.73
C PRO A 5 -15.56 32.73 -11.72
N GLY A 6 -14.23 32.67 -11.60
CA GLY A 6 -13.30 33.31 -12.53
C GLY A 6 -13.05 32.47 -13.78
N ARG A 7 -12.87 33.12 -14.94
CA ARG A 7 -12.39 32.47 -16.17
C ARG A 7 -10.87 32.57 -16.26
N TYR A 8 -10.20 31.44 -16.44
CA TYR A 8 -8.75 31.36 -16.66
C TYR A 8 -8.49 30.73 -18.04
N THR A 9 -7.48 31.23 -18.76
CA THR A 9 -7.05 30.70 -20.06
C THR A 9 -5.76 29.92 -19.88
N ILE A 10 -5.71 28.70 -20.41
CA ILE A 10 -4.48 27.90 -20.52
C ILE A 10 -4.21 27.58 -21.99
N THR A 11 -2.94 27.67 -22.41
CA THR A 11 -2.51 27.29 -23.76
C THR A 11 -2.21 25.81 -23.80
N MET A 12 -2.73 25.09 -24.78
CA MET A 12 -2.50 23.65 -24.96
C MET A 12 -2.52 23.25 -26.44
N PRO A 13 -1.98 22.07 -26.80
CA PRO A 13 -2.10 21.50 -28.14
C PRO A 13 -3.55 21.39 -28.64
N ARG A 14 -3.74 21.55 -29.96
CA ARG A 14 -5.06 21.70 -30.60
C ARG A 14 -5.95 20.47 -30.44
N ASP A 15 -5.38 19.29 -30.56
CA ASP A 15 -6.03 17.99 -30.40
C ASP A 15 -6.60 17.79 -28.98
N ILE A 16 -5.88 18.24 -27.96
CA ILE A 16 -6.32 18.21 -26.56
C ILE A 16 -7.48 19.22 -26.35
N ALA A 17 -7.34 20.42 -26.91
CA ALA A 17 -8.37 21.45 -26.83
C ALA A 17 -9.71 21.02 -27.47
N GLU A 18 -9.67 20.40 -28.66
CA GLU A 18 -10.86 19.89 -29.33
C GLU A 18 -11.51 18.73 -28.57
N SER A 19 -10.70 17.84 -27.99
CA SER A 19 -11.18 16.72 -27.16
C SER A 19 -11.88 17.18 -25.88
N ALA A 20 -11.35 18.21 -25.23
CA ALA A 20 -11.97 18.83 -24.06
C ALA A 20 -13.29 19.53 -24.42
N LYS A 21 -13.31 20.25 -25.56
CA LYS A 21 -14.49 20.97 -26.05
C LYS A 21 -15.64 20.04 -26.43
N ALA A 22 -15.35 18.89 -27.03
CA ALA A 22 -16.36 17.89 -27.36
C ALA A 22 -17.03 17.27 -26.12
N ARG A 23 -16.30 17.23 -24.99
CA ARG A 23 -16.75 16.58 -23.74
C ARG A 23 -17.35 17.55 -22.71
N GLY A 24 -16.98 18.84 -22.74
CA GLY A 24 -17.39 19.83 -21.74
C GLY A 24 -18.81 20.39 -21.87
N GLY A 25 -19.53 20.06 -22.94
CA GLY A 25 -20.87 20.58 -23.21
C GLY A 25 -20.92 22.12 -23.38
N PRO A 26 -22.11 22.69 -23.63
CA PRO A 26 -22.27 24.12 -23.92
C PRO A 26 -22.09 25.03 -22.69
N SER A 27 -22.00 24.47 -21.48
CA SER A 27 -21.93 25.22 -20.23
C SER A 27 -20.54 25.74 -19.87
N GLY A 28 -19.48 25.40 -20.62
CA GLY A 28 -18.13 25.92 -20.39
C GLY A 28 -17.61 25.67 -18.97
N LEU A 29 -18.07 24.59 -18.34
CA LEU A 29 -17.68 24.21 -16.99
C LEU A 29 -16.40 23.39 -17.04
N SER A 30 -15.42 23.87 -16.27
CA SER A 30 -14.24 23.15 -15.81
C SER A 30 -14.64 21.76 -15.29
N ALA A 31 -14.44 20.74 -16.12
CA ALA A 31 -14.41 19.36 -15.69
C ALA A 31 -13.13 18.75 -16.22
N TYR A 32 -12.09 18.86 -15.40
CA TYR A 32 -10.84 18.12 -15.48
C TYR A 32 -10.02 18.41 -16.74
N VAL A 33 -8.85 19.04 -16.55
CA VAL A 33 -7.72 18.81 -17.47
C VAL A 33 -7.44 17.31 -17.35
N ALA A 34 -8.13 16.53 -18.18
CA ALA A 34 -8.03 15.08 -18.22
C ALA A 34 -6.75 14.76 -18.98
N ASP A 35 -5.87 14.08 -18.27
CA ASP A 35 -4.66 13.43 -18.75
C ASP A 35 -4.96 12.70 -20.07
N ALA A 36 -4.53 13.31 -21.18
CA ALA A 36 -4.92 12.86 -22.52
C ALA A 36 -4.38 11.47 -22.87
N GLU A 37 -3.46 10.92 -22.07
CA GLU A 37 -2.91 9.58 -22.26
C GLU A 37 -3.71 8.46 -21.56
N HIS A 38 -4.43 8.73 -20.46
CA HIS A 38 -5.00 7.66 -19.62
C HIS A 38 -6.52 7.46 -19.72
N GLY A 39 -7.24 8.28 -20.50
CA GLY A 39 -8.71 8.21 -20.56
C GLY A 39 -9.38 8.68 -19.26
N PRO A 40 -10.73 8.69 -19.19
CA PRO A 40 -11.42 9.10 -17.97
C PRO A 40 -11.24 8.05 -16.87
N VAL A 41 -10.73 8.45 -15.70
CA VAL A 41 -10.72 7.59 -14.51
C VAL A 41 -12.16 7.22 -14.16
N THR A 42 -12.46 5.92 -14.19
CA THR A 42 -13.78 5.37 -13.93
C THR A 42 -14.01 5.15 -12.44
N ASP A 43 -15.27 5.17 -12.01
CA ASP A 43 -15.66 4.82 -10.64
C ASP A 43 -15.22 3.38 -10.27
N GLU A 44 -15.20 2.48 -11.27
CA GLU A 44 -14.73 1.11 -11.13
C GLU A 44 -13.22 1.05 -10.82
N GLU A 45 -12.39 1.82 -11.52
CA GLU A 45 -10.95 1.92 -11.24
C GLU A 45 -10.68 2.51 -9.86
N ILE A 46 -11.43 3.56 -9.47
CA ILE A 46 -11.33 4.15 -8.13
C ILE A 46 -11.71 3.11 -7.07
N GLN A 47 -12.75 2.33 -7.31
CA GLN A 47 -13.21 1.31 -6.38
C GLN A 47 -12.22 0.15 -6.28
N ALA A 48 -11.69 -0.33 -7.41
CA ALA A 48 -10.67 -1.38 -7.45
C ALA A 48 -9.40 -0.96 -6.68
N LEU A 49 -8.92 0.27 -6.89
CA LEU A 49 -7.75 0.79 -6.19
C LEU A 49 -8.00 0.92 -4.68
N ARG A 50 -9.21 1.38 -4.28
CA ARG A 50 -9.60 1.46 -2.88
C ARG A 50 -9.60 0.08 -2.23
N ASP A 51 -10.15 -0.92 -2.91
CA ASP A 51 -10.20 -2.29 -2.41
C ASP A 51 -8.80 -2.89 -2.28
N GLN A 52 -7.93 -2.69 -3.27
CA GLN A 52 -6.51 -3.07 -3.18
C GLN A 52 -5.81 -2.40 -2.00
N LEU A 53 -6.04 -1.10 -1.76
CA LEU A 53 -5.46 -0.39 -0.63
C LEU A 53 -5.97 -0.93 0.71
N HIS A 54 -7.26 -1.24 0.82
CA HIS A 54 -7.81 -1.88 2.01
C HIS A 54 -7.22 -3.27 2.24
N GLN A 55 -7.07 -4.08 1.19
CA GLN A 55 -6.44 -5.39 1.27
C GLN A 55 -4.98 -5.29 1.72
N ALA A 56 -4.18 -4.40 1.13
CA ALA A 56 -2.79 -4.18 1.49
C ALA A 56 -2.65 -3.71 2.95
N ARG A 57 -3.56 -2.84 3.43
CA ARG A 57 -3.59 -2.41 4.84
C ARG A 57 -3.91 -3.57 5.78
N ARG A 58 -4.85 -4.45 5.43
CA ARG A 58 -5.16 -5.63 6.24
C ARG A 58 -3.98 -6.61 6.30
N GLN A 59 -3.30 -6.85 5.18
CA GLN A 59 -2.11 -7.71 5.14
C GLN A 59 -0.99 -7.17 6.04
N ARG A 60 -0.72 -5.86 5.98
CA ARG A 60 0.25 -5.20 6.87
C ARG A 60 -0.15 -5.30 8.34
N ALA A 61 -1.42 -5.06 8.66
CA ALA A 61 -1.93 -5.17 10.02
C ALA A 61 -1.86 -6.59 10.58
N TYR A 62 -2.08 -7.61 9.72
CA TYR A 62 -1.92 -9.01 10.11
C TYR A 62 -0.48 -9.31 10.54
N GLY A 63 0.52 -8.95 9.74
CA GLY A 63 1.93 -9.16 10.07
C GLY A 63 2.34 -8.45 11.37
N ALA A 64 1.92 -7.20 11.54
CA ALA A 64 2.21 -6.42 12.74
C ALA A 64 1.58 -7.01 14.01
N ARG A 65 0.34 -7.52 13.91
CA ARG A 65 -0.33 -8.19 15.02
C ARG A 65 0.36 -9.50 15.38
N HIS A 66 0.68 -10.33 14.38
CA HIS A 66 1.35 -11.60 14.61
C HIS A 66 2.74 -11.40 15.23
N ALA A 67 3.48 -10.37 14.79
CA ALA A 67 4.76 -9.99 15.39
C ALA A 67 4.60 -9.56 16.87
N ALA A 68 3.55 -8.78 17.17
CA ALA A 68 3.26 -8.39 18.54
C ALA A 68 2.91 -9.60 19.44
N GLU A 69 2.19 -10.59 18.91
CA GLU A 69 1.90 -11.86 19.59
C GLU A 69 3.19 -12.65 19.87
N LEU A 70 4.11 -12.76 18.90
CA LEU A 70 5.42 -13.41 19.11
C LEU A 70 6.25 -12.73 20.20
N LEU A 71 6.25 -11.40 20.24
CA LEU A 71 6.94 -10.63 21.28
C LEU A 71 6.31 -10.88 22.66
N ALA A 72 4.98 -10.84 22.75
CA ALA A 72 4.25 -11.10 23.99
C ALA A 72 4.50 -12.52 24.52
N ASP A 73 4.42 -13.54 23.65
CA ASP A 73 4.64 -14.95 24.01
C ASP A 73 6.07 -15.20 24.48
N ALA A 74 7.05 -14.54 23.87
CA ALA A 74 8.46 -14.63 24.26
C ALA A 74 8.83 -13.76 25.48
N GLY A 75 7.88 -12.96 26.01
CA GLY A 75 8.16 -11.98 27.06
C GLY A 75 9.15 -10.89 26.64
N ARG A 76 9.29 -10.65 25.33
CA ARG A 76 10.20 -9.67 24.73
C ARG A 76 9.42 -8.40 24.43
N HIS A 77 9.99 -7.23 24.70
CA HIS A 77 9.34 -5.95 24.44
C HIS A 77 10.34 -4.91 23.94
N GLY A 78 9.83 -3.90 23.24
CA GLY A 78 10.63 -2.78 22.74
C GLY A 78 11.10 -2.97 21.30
N HIS A 79 11.75 -1.93 20.78
CA HIS A 79 12.12 -1.82 19.37
C HIS A 79 13.28 -2.74 18.97
N THR A 80 14.06 -3.24 19.94
CA THR A 80 15.24 -4.10 19.71
C THR A 80 14.88 -5.40 18.98
N TYR A 81 13.71 -5.98 19.26
CA TYR A 81 13.27 -7.27 18.69
C TYR A 81 12.18 -7.12 17.63
N ALA A 82 11.82 -5.88 17.27
CA ALA A 82 10.68 -5.63 16.40
C ALA A 82 10.90 -6.13 14.97
N ILE A 83 12.13 -6.04 14.47
CA ILE A 83 12.49 -6.55 13.14
C ILE A 83 12.47 -8.08 13.13
N ASP A 84 13.07 -8.73 14.14
CA ASP A 84 13.06 -10.20 14.25
C ASP A 84 11.65 -10.76 14.40
N ALA A 85 10.78 -10.07 15.14
CA ALA A 85 9.38 -10.45 15.27
C ALA A 85 8.60 -10.31 13.95
N MET A 86 8.83 -9.24 13.19
CA MET A 86 8.23 -9.07 11.86
C MET A 86 8.77 -10.09 10.85
N LEU A 87 10.06 -10.40 10.90
CA LEU A 87 10.69 -11.44 10.09
C LEU A 87 10.12 -12.82 10.43
N GLY A 88 10.02 -13.15 11.72
CA GLY A 88 9.39 -14.37 12.21
C GLY A 88 7.94 -14.51 11.78
N ALA A 89 7.13 -13.46 11.96
CA ALA A 89 5.73 -13.44 11.53
C ALA A 89 5.59 -13.66 10.01
N THR A 90 6.47 -13.06 9.22
CA THR A 90 6.48 -13.23 7.76
C THR A 90 6.88 -14.66 7.38
N ALA A 91 7.91 -15.21 8.02
CA ALA A 91 8.38 -16.58 7.78
C ALA A 91 7.32 -17.64 8.15
N LEU A 92 6.58 -17.42 9.24
CA LEU A 92 5.48 -18.28 9.69
C LEU A 92 4.23 -18.17 8.83
N ALA A 93 4.02 -17.03 8.16
CA ALA A 93 2.89 -16.81 7.27
C ALA A 93 3.08 -17.45 5.87
N ALA A 94 4.29 -17.89 5.54
CA ALA A 94 4.59 -18.50 4.25
C ALA A 94 3.90 -19.87 4.09
N THR A 95 3.32 -20.12 2.92
CA THR A 95 2.78 -21.41 2.52
C THR A 95 3.91 -22.35 2.09
N GLY A 96 4.73 -22.80 3.04
CA GLY A 96 5.78 -23.79 2.78
C GLY A 96 6.87 -23.79 3.86
N PRO A 97 7.78 -24.77 3.83
CA PRO A 97 8.94 -24.78 4.72
C PRO A 97 9.81 -23.54 4.50
N THR A 98 10.01 -22.75 5.55
CA THR A 98 10.83 -21.54 5.50
C THR A 98 12.16 -21.73 6.25
N THR A 99 13.25 -21.40 5.57
CA THR A 99 14.59 -21.30 6.17
C THR A 99 15.01 -19.83 6.22
N VAL A 100 15.42 -19.36 7.40
CA VAL A 100 15.93 -18.00 7.62
C VAL A 100 17.43 -18.07 7.88
N LEU A 101 18.19 -17.31 7.09
CA LEU A 101 19.64 -17.15 7.27
C LEU A 101 19.89 -15.88 8.07
N THR A 102 20.63 -15.97 9.18
CA THR A 102 20.89 -14.83 10.08
C THR A 102 22.25 -14.94 10.74
N SER A 103 22.88 -13.81 11.04
CA SER A 103 24.09 -13.79 11.85
C SER A 103 23.81 -14.02 13.34
N ASP A 104 22.58 -13.78 13.80
CA ASP A 104 22.11 -13.91 15.18
C ASP A 104 20.87 -14.81 15.23
N PRO A 105 21.05 -16.15 15.29
CA PRO A 105 19.94 -17.10 15.34
C PRO A 105 19.20 -17.12 16.67
N GLU A 106 19.79 -16.59 17.74
CA GLU A 106 19.28 -16.70 19.10
C GLU A 106 17.94 -15.99 19.26
N ASP A 107 17.80 -14.77 18.74
CA ASP A 107 16.57 -13.98 18.84
C ASP A 107 15.42 -14.58 18.02
N LEU A 108 15.69 -15.04 16.80
CA LEU A 108 14.68 -15.70 15.96
C LEU A 108 14.25 -17.06 16.52
N THR A 109 15.18 -17.82 17.11
CA THR A 109 14.86 -19.09 17.77
C THR A 109 14.03 -18.84 19.03
N ALA A 110 14.32 -17.80 19.80
CA ALA A 110 13.53 -17.42 20.97
C ALA A 110 12.09 -17.01 20.60
N LEU A 111 11.90 -16.32 19.48
CA LEU A 111 10.58 -15.87 19.03
C LEU A 111 9.78 -16.98 18.35
N CYS A 112 10.41 -17.71 17.42
CA CYS A 112 9.70 -18.64 16.53
C CYS A 112 9.78 -20.10 16.99
N GLY A 113 10.70 -20.45 17.89
CA GLY A 113 10.97 -21.83 18.27
C GLY A 113 11.35 -22.68 17.06
N SER A 114 10.89 -23.94 17.04
CA SER A 114 11.14 -24.90 15.95
C SER A 114 10.20 -24.76 14.76
N ARG A 115 9.35 -23.73 14.70
CA ARG A 115 8.35 -23.54 13.64
C ARG A 115 8.97 -23.07 12.31
N ILE A 116 10.17 -22.53 12.35
CA ILE A 116 10.98 -22.17 11.18
C ILE A 116 12.37 -22.79 11.31
N THR A 117 13.06 -23.02 10.20
CA THR A 117 14.47 -23.42 10.23
C THR A 117 15.34 -22.18 10.26
N VAL A 118 16.23 -22.05 11.24
CA VAL A 118 17.16 -20.91 11.35
C VAL A 118 18.58 -21.42 11.18
N ILE A 119 19.35 -20.78 10.29
CA ILE A 119 20.73 -21.15 10.00
C ILE A 119 21.63 -19.93 10.21
N LYS A 120 22.70 -20.12 10.99
CA LYS A 120 23.71 -19.09 11.20
C LYS A 120 24.56 -18.91 9.94
N VAL A 121 24.79 -17.66 9.53
CA VAL A 121 25.75 -17.28 8.48
C VAL A 121 26.90 -16.43 9.02
#